data_AF-A0A961RS74-F1
#
_entry.id   AF-A0A961RS74-F1
#
_cell.length_a   1.000
_cell.length_b   1.000
_cell.length_c   1.000
_cell.angle_alpha   90.00
_cell.angle_beta   90.00
_cell.angle_gamma   90.00
#
_symmetry.space_group_name_H-M   'P 1'
#
loop_
_entity.id
_entity.type
_entity.pdbx_description
1 polymer ?
#
loop_
_entity_poly.entity_id
_entity_poly.type
_entity_poly.pdbx_seq_one_letter_code
_entity_poly.pdbx_strand_id
1 'polypeptide(L)'
;MTKRPVGAITRPVKQGRRGTEAREGADALSSLRFLPHHDRPAALGEIHSRPFPVITSNRVILHFAFTSEGGAQVSQAVLAELCRSRGETVPANGARYHEMNWGNGRLRWERHSEFTTYLWEGPLPKGFLDPVANTPFGGSFSQPGMLISASRVEIRPLTPANIKLLKSFDPESLCVTLLEDGVSMLATDFRQDGNGMTVFLLLEKAMAPSRIGYFAKTAIDVETYRTLALLGLPLAQSLSARLA
;
A
#
# COMPACT_ATOMS: atom_id res chain seq x y z
N MET A 1 65.54 -39.96 26.63
CA MET A 1 65.94 -38.54 26.82
C MET A 1 65.62 -37.83 25.50
N THR A 2 64.80 -36.79 25.36
CA THR A 2 64.21 -35.85 26.31
C THR A 2 63.06 -35.17 25.57
N LYS A 3 61.83 -35.23 26.10
CA LYS A 3 60.66 -34.48 25.62
C LYS A 3 60.85 -32.98 25.92
N ARG A 4 60.45 -32.09 25.01
CA ARG A 4 60.04 -30.72 25.33
C ARG A 4 58.74 -30.40 24.57
N PRO A 5 57.68 -29.94 25.25
CA PRO A 5 56.43 -29.56 24.58
C PRO A 5 56.49 -28.08 24.16
N VAL A 6 55.97 -27.77 22.97
CA VAL A 6 55.74 -26.39 22.53
C VAL A 6 54.35 -25.98 22.99
N GLY A 7 54.30 -24.93 23.79
CA GLY A 7 53.11 -24.45 24.49
C GLY A 7 52.06 -23.85 23.57
N ALA A 8 50.79 -24.09 23.95
CA ALA A 8 49.63 -23.43 23.40
C ALA A 8 49.66 -21.93 23.77
N ILE A 9 49.57 -21.06 22.75
CA ILE A 9 49.38 -19.62 22.92
C ILE A 9 47.88 -19.33 22.80
N THR A 10 47.19 -19.33 23.93
CA THR A 10 45.84 -18.82 24.07
C THR A 10 45.88 -17.28 24.08
N ARG A 11 45.47 -16.65 22.98
CA ARG A 11 45.24 -15.19 22.94
C ARG A 11 43.88 -14.87 23.57
N PRO A 12 43.77 -13.92 24.51
CA PRO A 12 42.48 -13.50 25.02
C PRO A 12 41.80 -12.61 23.98
N VAL A 13 40.57 -12.97 23.61
CA VAL A 13 39.66 -12.11 22.84
C VAL A 13 39.29 -10.92 23.73
N LYS A 14 39.79 -9.73 23.39
CA LYS A 14 39.30 -8.48 23.99
C LYS A 14 37.84 -8.31 23.59
N GLN A 15 36.95 -8.59 24.54
CA GLN A 15 35.52 -8.31 24.47
C GLN A 15 35.36 -6.77 24.41
N GLY A 16 35.17 -6.26 23.19
CA GLY A 16 34.93 -4.85 22.95
C GLY A 16 33.65 -4.40 23.65
N ARG A 17 33.76 -3.36 24.48
CA ARG A 17 32.64 -2.63 25.07
C ARG A 17 31.68 -2.15 23.96
N ARG A 18 30.64 -2.93 23.67
CA ARG A 18 29.40 -2.47 23.02
C ARG A 18 28.30 -2.62 24.04
N GLY A 19 27.94 -1.55 24.73
CA GLY A 19 26.92 -1.63 25.77
C GLY A 19 26.47 -0.30 26.37
N THR A 20 27.10 0.82 26.03
CA THR A 20 26.79 2.11 26.69
C THR A 20 26.01 3.10 25.81
N GLU A 21 26.11 3.05 24.47
CA GLU A 21 25.45 4.05 23.61
C GLU A 21 23.95 3.78 23.36
N ALA A 22 23.49 2.53 23.44
CA ALA A 22 22.08 2.20 23.16
C ALA A 22 21.11 2.61 24.28
N ARG A 23 21.60 2.86 25.51
CA ARG A 23 20.75 3.23 26.66
C ARG A 23 20.49 4.73 26.77
N GLU A 24 21.37 5.58 26.26
CA GLU A 24 21.19 7.05 26.34
C GLU A 24 20.04 7.55 25.43
N GLY A 25 19.78 6.90 24.30
CA GLY A 25 18.70 7.28 23.39
C GLY A 25 17.29 6.94 23.87
N ALA A 26 17.14 5.91 24.71
CA ALA A 26 15.84 5.46 25.21
C ALA A 26 15.30 6.38 26.32
N ASP A 27 16.18 7.01 27.10
CA ASP A 27 15.81 7.94 28.18
C ASP A 27 15.41 9.34 27.68
N ALA A 28 15.80 9.73 26.46
CA ALA A 28 15.43 11.04 25.92
C ALA A 28 13.93 11.13 25.58
N LEU A 29 13.33 10.05 25.06
CA LEU A 29 11.93 10.02 24.62
C LEU A 29 10.92 9.88 25.77
N SER A 30 11.33 9.38 26.93
CA SER A 30 10.48 9.28 28.13
C SER A 30 10.14 10.66 28.72
N SER A 31 10.80 11.71 28.25
CA SER A 31 10.62 13.10 28.69
C SER A 31 9.65 13.92 27.82
N LEU A 32 9.10 13.35 26.75
CA LEU A 32 8.21 14.07 25.84
C LEU A 32 6.85 14.38 26.48
N ARG A 33 6.71 15.60 27.01
CA ARG A 33 5.44 16.13 27.56
C ARG A 33 4.53 16.70 26.46
N PHE A 34 4.25 15.92 25.42
CA PHE A 34 3.30 16.33 24.39
C PHE A 34 1.87 15.98 24.78
N LEU A 35 0.96 16.95 24.63
CA LEU A 35 -0.48 16.70 24.72
C LEU A 35 -0.96 16.17 23.36
N PRO A 36 -1.38 14.90 23.25
CA PRO A 36 -1.87 14.39 21.97
C PRO A 36 -3.23 15.02 21.64
N HIS A 37 -3.50 15.21 20.35
CA HIS A 37 -4.84 15.56 19.88
C HIS A 37 -5.85 14.49 20.32
N HIS A 38 -7.03 14.90 20.79
CA HIS A 38 -8.05 13.99 21.31
C HIS A 38 -8.50 12.93 20.29
N ASP A 39 -8.54 13.27 19.00
CA ASP A 39 -8.89 12.33 17.92
C ASP A 39 -7.75 11.41 17.44
N ARG A 40 -6.52 11.60 17.94
CA ARG A 40 -5.36 10.82 17.48
C ARG A 40 -5.56 9.30 17.61
N PRO A 41 -6.12 8.76 18.72
CA PRO A 41 -6.36 7.32 18.83
C PRO A 41 -7.36 6.79 17.79
N ALA A 42 -8.41 7.54 17.49
CA ALA A 42 -9.42 7.15 16.50
C ALA A 42 -8.81 7.09 15.09
N ALA A 43 -8.06 8.12 14.71
CA ALA A 43 -7.37 8.17 13.41
C ALA A 43 -6.35 7.01 13.25
N LEU A 44 -5.59 6.69 14.30
CA LEU A 44 -4.65 5.56 14.27
C LEU A 44 -5.36 4.19 14.24
N GLY A 45 -6.49 4.06 14.95
CA GLY A 45 -7.29 2.83 14.95
C GLY A 45 -7.88 2.53 13.57
N GLU A 46 -8.29 3.56 12.83
CA GLU A 46 -8.83 3.40 11.48
C GLU A 46 -7.82 2.78 10.50
N ILE A 47 -6.55 3.22 10.56
CA ILE A 47 -5.47 2.73 9.70
C ILE A 47 -5.14 1.26 10.02
N HIS A 48 -5.10 0.87 11.29
CA HIS A 48 -4.68 -0.47 11.72
C HIS A 48 -5.76 -1.55 11.65
N SER A 49 -7.03 -1.19 11.50
CA SER A 49 -8.15 -2.14 11.52
C SER A 49 -8.28 -3.02 10.26
N ARG A 50 -7.40 -2.84 9.27
CA ARG A 50 -7.60 -3.33 7.90
C ARG A 50 -6.73 -4.57 7.64
N PRO A 51 -7.32 -5.77 7.48
CA PRO A 51 -6.55 -6.96 7.15
C PRO A 51 -5.94 -6.82 5.75
N PHE A 52 -4.66 -7.15 5.61
CA PHE A 52 -3.98 -7.11 4.33
C PHE A 52 -4.39 -8.30 3.46
N PRO A 53 -4.66 -8.09 2.16
CA PRO A 53 -4.98 -9.19 1.27
C PRO A 53 -3.78 -10.13 1.15
N VAL A 54 -4.03 -11.43 0.98
CA VAL A 54 -2.97 -12.38 0.63
C VAL A 54 -2.75 -12.28 -0.89
N ILE A 55 -1.57 -11.81 -1.30
CA ILE A 55 -1.26 -11.57 -2.72
C ILE A 55 0.04 -12.29 -3.08
N THR A 56 0.03 -13.03 -4.19
CA THR A 56 1.22 -13.70 -4.70
C THR A 56 2.02 -12.78 -5.62
N SER A 57 3.25 -13.19 -5.96
CA SER A 57 4.04 -12.55 -7.01
C SER A 57 3.40 -12.70 -8.41
N ASN A 58 3.93 -11.94 -9.37
CA ASN A 58 3.46 -11.86 -10.76
C ASN A 58 1.98 -11.45 -10.90
N ARG A 59 1.58 -10.44 -10.12
CA ARG A 59 0.21 -9.90 -10.09
C ARG A 59 0.22 -8.40 -10.37
N VAL A 60 -0.90 -7.91 -10.87
CA VAL A 60 -1.20 -6.47 -10.93
C VAL A 60 -2.41 -6.17 -10.06
N ILE A 61 -2.36 -5.03 -9.38
CA ILE A 61 -3.48 -4.48 -8.61
C ILE A 61 -3.90 -3.18 -9.27
N LEU A 62 -5.20 -3.03 -9.49
CA LEU A 62 -5.85 -1.78 -9.82
C LEU A 62 -6.74 -1.39 -8.65
N HIS A 63 -6.52 -0.20 -8.09
CA HIS A 63 -7.25 0.30 -6.94
C HIS A 63 -7.86 1.65 -7.25
N PHE A 64 -9.12 1.83 -6.87
CA PHE A 64 -9.85 3.08 -7.01
C PHE A 64 -10.54 3.43 -5.69
N ALA A 65 -10.43 4.68 -5.26
CA ALA A 65 -11.16 5.25 -4.13
C ALA A 65 -12.11 6.34 -4.64
N PHE A 66 -13.39 6.27 -4.24
CA PHE A 66 -14.42 7.22 -4.65
C PHE A 66 -15.07 7.87 -3.44
N THR A 67 -15.45 9.14 -3.54
CA THR A 67 -16.27 9.82 -2.54
C THR A 67 -17.59 9.06 -2.35
N SER A 68 -18.15 9.13 -1.15
CA SER A 68 -19.45 8.50 -0.85
C SER A 68 -20.64 9.39 -1.20
N GLU A 69 -20.56 10.14 -2.30
CA GLU A 69 -21.61 11.06 -2.74
C GLU A 69 -22.90 10.31 -3.07
N GLY A 70 -24.03 10.70 -2.45
CA GLY A 70 -25.29 9.96 -2.50
C GLY A 70 -25.44 8.87 -1.43
N GLY A 71 -24.44 8.71 -0.56
CA GLY A 71 -24.49 7.84 0.62
C GLY A 71 -24.28 6.35 0.31
N ALA A 72 -24.44 5.53 1.35
CA ALA A 72 -24.14 4.09 1.28
C ALA A 72 -24.95 3.33 0.22
N GLN A 73 -26.12 3.85 -0.17
CA GLN A 73 -27.04 3.22 -1.12
C GLN A 73 -26.50 3.21 -2.55
N VAL A 74 -25.85 4.31 -2.99
CA VAL A 74 -25.25 4.39 -4.34
C VAL A 74 -24.10 3.40 -4.48
N SER A 75 -23.18 3.41 -3.51
CA SER A 75 -22.07 2.45 -3.46
C SER A 75 -22.54 0.99 -3.44
N GLN A 76 -23.60 0.69 -2.67
CA GLN A 76 -24.23 -0.63 -2.65
C GLN A 76 -24.91 -0.99 -3.99
N ALA A 77 -25.54 -0.04 -4.68
CA ALA A 77 -26.17 -0.27 -5.97
C ALA A 77 -25.14 -0.64 -7.04
N VAL A 78 -24.01 0.08 -7.10
CA VAL A 78 -22.89 -0.22 -8.01
C VAL A 78 -22.34 -1.62 -7.73
N LEU A 79 -22.08 -1.94 -6.46
CA LEU A 79 -21.62 -3.28 -6.09
C LEU A 79 -22.63 -4.37 -6.47
N ALA A 80 -23.92 -4.14 -6.21
CA ALA A 80 -24.97 -5.09 -6.55
C ALA A 80 -25.07 -5.33 -8.07
N GLU A 81 -24.89 -4.30 -8.89
CA GLU A 81 -24.82 -4.43 -10.33
C GLU A 81 -23.60 -5.26 -10.78
N LEU A 82 -22.43 -5.01 -10.18
CA LEU A 82 -21.24 -5.82 -10.43
C LEU A 82 -21.46 -7.30 -10.04
N CYS A 83 -22.03 -7.58 -8.86
CA CYS A 83 -22.35 -8.94 -8.43
C CYS A 83 -23.33 -9.62 -9.41
N ARG A 84 -24.43 -8.95 -9.78
CA ARG A 84 -25.43 -9.48 -10.72
C ARG A 84 -24.84 -9.77 -12.09
N SER A 85 -23.95 -8.90 -12.59
CA SER A 85 -23.27 -9.11 -13.88
C SER A 85 -22.40 -10.38 -13.91
N ARG A 86 -22.06 -10.93 -12.73
CA ARG A 86 -21.27 -12.14 -12.55
C ARG A 86 -22.04 -13.33 -12.00
N GLY A 87 -23.35 -13.18 -11.76
CA GLY A 87 -24.16 -14.21 -11.10
C GLY A 87 -23.77 -14.47 -9.64
N GLU A 88 -23.08 -13.52 -9.01
CA GLU A 88 -22.65 -13.59 -7.61
C GLU A 88 -23.74 -13.07 -6.66
N THR A 89 -23.75 -13.56 -5.43
CA THR A 89 -24.69 -13.09 -4.40
C THR A 89 -24.38 -11.66 -3.98
N VAL A 90 -25.38 -10.78 -4.05
CA VAL A 90 -25.27 -9.41 -3.54
C VAL A 90 -25.11 -9.44 -2.01
N PRO A 91 -24.16 -8.70 -1.43
CA PRO A 91 -23.99 -8.66 0.02
C PRO A 91 -25.20 -8.03 0.73
N ALA A 92 -25.39 -8.40 1.99
CA ALA A 92 -26.46 -7.86 2.82
C ALA A 92 -26.37 -6.33 2.98
N ASN A 93 -27.52 -5.69 3.18
CA ASN A 93 -27.58 -4.27 3.48
C ASN A 93 -26.70 -3.93 4.69
N GLY A 94 -25.86 -2.90 4.52
CA GLY A 94 -24.94 -2.45 5.58
C GLY A 94 -23.58 -3.13 5.55
N ALA A 95 -23.31 -4.08 4.64
CA ALA A 95 -21.98 -4.63 4.44
C ALA A 95 -20.93 -3.52 4.28
N ARG A 96 -19.74 -3.79 4.82
CA ARG A 96 -18.55 -2.91 4.72
C ARG A 96 -17.42 -3.52 3.92
N TYR A 97 -17.54 -4.80 3.61
CA TYR A 97 -16.56 -5.59 2.88
C TYR A 97 -17.32 -6.58 2.00
N HIS A 98 -16.86 -6.76 0.78
CA HIS A 98 -17.30 -7.83 -0.11
C HIS A 98 -16.17 -8.21 -1.05
N GLU A 99 -16.08 -9.48 -1.38
CA GLU A 99 -15.05 -10.00 -2.27
C GLU A 99 -15.67 -11.04 -3.20
N MET A 100 -15.36 -10.94 -4.48
CA MET A 100 -15.86 -11.86 -5.50
C MET A 100 -14.81 -12.15 -6.56
N ASN A 101 -14.97 -13.30 -7.22
CA ASN A 101 -14.09 -13.66 -8.33
C ASN A 101 -14.44 -12.83 -9.56
N TRP A 102 -13.42 -12.49 -10.35
CA TRP A 102 -13.59 -11.72 -11.57
C TRP A 102 -12.65 -12.25 -12.66
N GLY A 103 -13.12 -13.28 -13.37
CA GLY A 103 -12.29 -14.02 -14.34
C GLY A 103 -11.06 -14.62 -13.66
N ASN A 104 -9.87 -14.24 -14.13
CA ASN A 104 -8.59 -14.68 -13.55
C ASN A 104 -8.10 -13.81 -12.38
N GLY A 105 -8.92 -12.84 -11.96
CA GLY A 105 -8.65 -11.95 -10.85
C GLY A 105 -9.72 -12.00 -9.77
N ARG A 106 -9.57 -11.11 -8.79
CA ARG A 106 -10.43 -11.01 -7.63
C ARG A 106 -10.72 -9.54 -7.36
N LEU A 107 -12.00 -9.20 -7.23
CA LEU A 107 -12.44 -7.87 -6.85
C LEU A 107 -12.77 -7.84 -5.36
N ARG A 108 -12.19 -6.88 -4.66
CA ARG A 108 -12.53 -6.51 -3.28
C ARG A 108 -13.18 -5.14 -3.29
N TRP A 109 -14.23 -5.01 -2.51
CA TRP A 109 -14.93 -3.77 -2.26
C TRP A 109 -14.91 -3.51 -0.76
N GLU A 110 -14.54 -2.28 -0.37
CA GLU A 110 -14.59 -1.85 1.02
C GLU A 110 -15.32 -0.51 1.13
N ARG A 111 -16.10 -0.37 2.21
CA ARG A 111 -16.83 0.86 2.52
C ARG A 111 -16.31 1.48 3.81
N HIS A 112 -15.73 2.66 3.64
CA HIS A 112 -15.29 3.54 4.70
C HIS A 112 -16.39 4.55 5.04
N SER A 113 -16.19 5.37 6.06
CA SER A 113 -17.12 6.45 6.41
C SER A 113 -17.09 7.55 5.36
N GLU A 114 -15.91 7.80 4.81
CA GLU A 114 -15.56 8.93 3.96
C GLU A 114 -15.62 8.56 2.47
N PHE A 115 -15.22 7.34 2.13
CA PHE A 115 -15.08 6.87 0.75
C PHE A 115 -15.38 5.37 0.59
N THR A 116 -15.51 4.93 -0.65
CA THR A 116 -15.59 3.51 -1.02
C THR A 116 -14.38 3.14 -1.86
N THR A 117 -13.80 1.97 -1.64
CA THR A 117 -12.71 1.45 -2.46
C THR A 117 -13.09 0.21 -3.26
N TYR A 118 -12.47 0.08 -4.42
CA TYR A 118 -12.49 -1.11 -5.26
C TYR A 118 -11.06 -1.50 -5.58
N LEU A 119 -10.68 -2.72 -5.21
CA LEU A 119 -9.36 -3.29 -5.46
C LEU A 119 -9.54 -4.55 -6.30
N TRP A 120 -9.10 -4.51 -7.55
CA TRP A 120 -9.00 -5.71 -8.37
C TRP A 120 -7.55 -6.17 -8.45
N GLU A 121 -7.31 -7.44 -8.15
CA GLU A 121 -6.02 -8.11 -8.30
C GLU A 121 -6.14 -9.19 -9.37
N GLY A 122 -5.18 -9.26 -10.30
CA GLY A 122 -5.21 -10.23 -11.38
C GLY A 122 -3.85 -10.48 -12.02
N PRO A 123 -3.82 -11.23 -13.13
CA PRO A 123 -2.58 -11.59 -13.81
C PRO A 123 -1.82 -10.36 -14.30
N LEU A 124 -0.50 -10.38 -14.12
CA LEU A 124 0.37 -9.34 -14.65
C LEU A 124 0.29 -9.31 -16.20
N PRO A 125 0.27 -8.12 -16.82
CA PRO A 125 0.35 -8.01 -18.28
C PRO A 125 1.77 -8.32 -18.78
N LYS A 126 1.92 -8.48 -20.11
CA LYS A 126 3.18 -8.90 -20.74
C LYS A 126 4.31 -7.90 -20.48
N GLY A 127 4.10 -6.64 -20.84
CA GLY A 127 4.99 -5.51 -20.57
C GLY A 127 4.66 -4.82 -19.24
N PHE A 128 5.58 -3.97 -18.79
CA PHE A 128 5.34 -3.06 -17.68
C PHE A 128 4.40 -1.95 -18.15
N LEU A 129 3.33 -1.69 -17.40
CA LEU A 129 2.28 -0.72 -17.72
C LEU A 129 1.45 -1.01 -18.98
N ASP A 130 1.62 -2.18 -19.59
CA ASP A 130 0.73 -2.64 -20.65
C ASP A 130 -0.75 -2.66 -20.17
N PRO A 131 -1.72 -2.47 -21.08
CA PRO A 131 -3.14 -2.56 -20.75
C PRO A 131 -3.50 -3.89 -20.08
N VAL A 132 -4.34 -3.82 -19.05
CA VAL A 132 -4.84 -5.01 -18.35
C VAL A 132 -6.24 -5.32 -18.87
N ALA A 133 -6.44 -6.54 -19.37
CA ALA A 133 -7.72 -6.98 -19.89
C ALA A 133 -8.60 -7.61 -18.80
N ASN A 134 -9.91 -7.69 -19.06
CA ASN A 134 -10.89 -8.38 -18.20
C ASN A 134 -10.95 -7.86 -16.76
N THR A 135 -10.73 -6.56 -16.55
CA THR A 135 -10.90 -5.90 -15.26
C THR A 135 -12.38 -5.52 -15.06
N PRO A 136 -12.81 -5.20 -13.83
CA PRO A 136 -14.14 -4.62 -13.59
C PRO A 136 -14.25 -3.15 -13.97
N PHE A 137 -13.12 -2.51 -14.28
CA PHE A 137 -13.03 -1.06 -14.49
C PHE A 137 -12.95 -0.79 -16.00
N GLY A 138 -14.12 -0.65 -16.62
CA GLY A 138 -14.29 -0.36 -18.04
C GLY A 138 -15.56 0.45 -18.29
N GLY A 139 -15.99 0.56 -19.55
CA GLY A 139 -17.14 1.40 -19.92
C GLY A 139 -18.47 1.07 -19.25
N SER A 140 -18.61 -0.13 -18.67
CA SER A 140 -19.79 -0.56 -17.90
C SER A 140 -19.67 -0.30 -16.39
N PHE A 141 -18.54 0.22 -15.90
CA PHE A 141 -18.37 0.51 -14.48
C PHE A 141 -19.02 1.85 -14.14
N SER A 142 -20.10 1.81 -13.37
CA SER A 142 -20.74 3.01 -12.83
C SER A 142 -19.98 3.47 -11.60
N GLN A 143 -19.24 4.59 -11.69
CA GLN A 143 -18.56 5.13 -10.52
C GLN A 143 -19.57 5.56 -9.45
N PRO A 144 -19.38 5.19 -8.17
CA PRO A 144 -20.33 5.52 -7.10
C PRO A 144 -20.20 6.95 -6.55
N GLY A 145 -19.23 7.73 -7.05
CA GLY A 145 -18.94 9.09 -6.61
C GLY A 145 -17.75 9.66 -7.37
N MET A 146 -17.22 10.80 -6.91
CA MET A 146 -16.03 11.43 -7.48
C MET A 146 -14.78 10.61 -7.16
N LEU A 147 -13.89 10.43 -8.15
CA LEU A 147 -12.63 9.73 -7.95
C LEU A 147 -11.70 10.55 -7.02
N ILE A 148 -11.29 9.94 -5.91
CA ILE A 148 -10.31 10.48 -4.97
C ILE A 148 -8.90 10.10 -5.43
N SER A 149 -8.68 8.81 -5.70
CA SER A 149 -7.37 8.30 -6.10
C SER A 149 -7.51 7.04 -6.93
N ALA A 150 -6.60 6.86 -7.90
CA ALA A 150 -6.42 5.63 -8.65
C ALA A 150 -4.96 5.18 -8.54
N SER A 151 -4.73 3.89 -8.29
CA SER A 151 -3.40 3.33 -8.11
C SER A 151 -3.25 2.03 -8.89
N ARG A 152 -2.07 1.88 -9.52
CA ARG A 152 -1.65 0.64 -10.15
C ARG A 152 -0.43 0.10 -9.43
N VAL A 153 -0.51 -1.10 -8.89
CA VAL A 153 0.64 -1.79 -8.29
C VAL A 153 1.01 -2.99 -9.14
N GLU A 154 2.20 -2.99 -9.73
CA GLU A 154 2.73 -4.17 -10.41
C GLU A 154 3.71 -4.91 -9.49
N ILE A 155 3.40 -6.18 -9.23
CA ILE A 155 4.16 -7.04 -8.35
C ILE A 155 4.93 -8.03 -9.22
N ARG A 156 6.25 -7.88 -9.23
CA ARG A 156 7.15 -8.64 -10.10
C ARG A 156 8.28 -9.27 -9.27
N PRO A 157 8.85 -10.40 -9.69
CA PRO A 157 10.03 -10.95 -9.05
C PRO A 157 11.21 -9.98 -9.21
N LEU A 158 12.03 -9.86 -8.17
CA LEU A 158 13.25 -9.06 -8.20
C LEU A 158 14.28 -9.76 -9.07
N THR A 159 14.48 -9.21 -10.27
CA THR A 159 15.45 -9.69 -11.25
C THR A 159 16.19 -8.49 -11.86
N PRO A 160 17.41 -8.68 -12.39
CA PRO A 160 18.13 -7.61 -13.10
C PRO A 160 17.32 -7.00 -14.27
N ALA A 161 16.43 -7.78 -14.89
CA ALA A 161 15.54 -7.29 -15.94
C ALA A 161 14.46 -6.36 -15.37
N ASN A 162 13.78 -6.77 -14.29
CA ASN A 162 12.70 -5.97 -13.69
C ASN A 162 13.24 -4.71 -12.97
N ILE A 163 14.47 -4.73 -12.46
CA ILE A 163 15.11 -3.52 -11.89
C ILE A 163 15.23 -2.42 -12.96
N LYS A 164 15.40 -2.76 -14.24
CA LYS A 164 15.49 -1.76 -15.32
C LYS A 164 14.18 -0.99 -15.54
N LEU A 165 13.05 -1.51 -15.05
CA LEU A 165 11.75 -0.83 -15.12
C LEU A 165 11.72 0.46 -14.30
N LEU A 166 12.65 0.63 -13.33
CA LEU A 166 12.80 1.90 -12.61
C LEU A 166 13.09 3.09 -13.53
N LYS A 167 13.62 2.85 -14.74
CA LYS A 167 13.86 3.89 -15.76
C LYS A 167 12.58 4.49 -16.34
N SER A 168 11.43 3.85 -16.13
CA SER A 168 10.13 4.35 -16.58
C SER A 168 9.52 5.38 -15.62
N PHE A 169 10.11 5.56 -14.43
CA PHE A 169 9.70 6.58 -13.46
C PHE A 169 10.52 7.86 -13.66
N ASP A 170 9.95 8.98 -13.23
CA ASP A 170 10.60 10.28 -13.22
C ASP A 170 11.76 10.28 -12.20
N PRO A 171 13.01 10.53 -12.63
CA PRO A 171 14.17 10.43 -11.75
C PRO A 171 14.24 11.52 -10.67
N GLU A 172 13.56 12.66 -10.84
CA GLU A 172 13.57 13.75 -9.86
C GLU A 172 12.64 13.47 -8.68
N SER A 173 11.62 12.64 -8.89
CA SER A 173 10.61 12.28 -7.88
C SER A 173 10.65 10.80 -7.49
N LEU A 174 11.53 10.00 -8.10
CA LEU A 174 11.67 8.58 -7.82
C LEU A 174 12.01 8.32 -6.35
N CYS A 175 11.08 7.64 -5.69
CA CYS A 175 11.21 7.11 -4.34
C CYS A 175 11.40 5.60 -4.41
N VAL A 176 12.47 5.09 -3.79
CA VAL A 176 12.73 3.65 -3.66
C VAL A 176 12.88 3.30 -2.18
N THR A 177 12.05 2.37 -1.71
CA THR A 177 12.12 1.81 -0.36
C THR A 177 12.60 0.38 -0.43
N LEU A 178 13.68 0.07 0.27
CA LEU A 178 14.16 -1.29 0.46
C LEU A 178 13.30 -1.99 1.53
N LEU A 179 12.90 -3.23 1.23
CA LEU A 179 12.01 -4.05 2.04
C LEU A 179 12.72 -5.36 2.39
N GLU A 180 12.30 -6.00 3.49
CA GLU A 180 12.82 -7.32 3.92
C GLU A 180 14.37 -7.34 3.94
N ASP A 181 14.99 -6.48 4.75
CA ASP A 181 16.45 -6.35 4.84
C ASP A 181 17.16 -6.09 3.50
N GLY A 182 16.46 -5.48 2.55
CA GLY A 182 17.00 -5.09 1.24
C GLY A 182 16.91 -6.17 0.17
N VAL A 183 16.22 -7.29 0.41
CA VAL A 183 16.02 -8.33 -0.62
C VAL A 183 14.82 -8.06 -1.52
N SER A 184 14.01 -7.06 -1.22
CA SER A 184 12.88 -6.59 -2.03
C SER A 184 12.85 -5.07 -2.07
N MET A 185 12.09 -4.47 -2.99
CA MET A 185 11.92 -3.01 -3.05
C MET A 185 10.54 -2.60 -3.54
N LEU A 186 10.06 -1.46 -3.04
CA LEU A 186 8.90 -0.74 -3.53
C LEU A 186 9.37 0.57 -4.15
N ALA A 187 8.92 0.87 -5.37
CA ALA A 187 9.25 2.10 -6.07
C ALA A 187 8.00 2.82 -6.58
N THR A 188 8.04 4.15 -6.55
CA THR A 188 7.04 5.06 -7.13
C THR A 188 7.68 6.44 -7.29
N ASP A 189 7.16 7.27 -8.20
CA ASP A 189 7.45 8.70 -8.28
C ASP A 189 6.23 9.56 -7.88
N PHE A 190 5.15 8.92 -7.41
CA PHE A 190 3.85 9.53 -7.12
C PHE A 190 3.22 10.30 -8.29
N ARG A 191 3.67 10.02 -9.52
CA ARG A 191 3.09 10.59 -10.75
C ARG A 191 2.05 9.64 -11.32
N GLN A 192 1.09 10.24 -12.02
CA GLN A 192 0.05 9.50 -12.73
C GLN A 192 0.54 9.08 -14.11
N ASP A 193 0.18 7.87 -14.53
CA ASP A 193 0.34 7.41 -15.90
C ASP A 193 -0.67 8.08 -16.86
N GLY A 194 -0.64 7.70 -18.13
CA GLY A 194 -1.58 8.20 -19.13
C GLY A 194 -3.05 7.86 -18.87
N ASN A 195 -3.35 7.00 -17.89
CA ASN A 195 -4.69 6.63 -17.47
C ASN A 195 -5.10 7.29 -16.14
N GLY A 196 -4.29 8.21 -15.61
CA GLY A 196 -4.56 8.89 -14.34
C GLY A 196 -4.24 8.05 -13.09
N MET A 197 -3.52 6.93 -13.23
CA MET A 197 -3.18 6.06 -12.10
C MET A 197 -1.79 6.37 -11.55
N THR A 198 -1.68 6.53 -10.24
CA THR A 198 -0.36 6.55 -9.59
C THR A 198 0.25 5.16 -9.64
N VAL A 199 1.47 5.06 -10.19
CA VAL A 199 2.14 3.77 -10.41
C VAL A 199 3.05 3.41 -9.25
N PHE A 200 2.96 2.15 -8.82
CA PHE A 200 3.85 1.51 -7.88
C PHE A 200 4.43 0.23 -8.50
N LEU A 201 5.72 0.02 -8.31
CA LEU A 201 6.41 -1.21 -8.67
C LEU A 201 6.92 -1.89 -7.40
N LEU A 202 6.39 -3.07 -7.10
CA LEU A 202 6.87 -3.93 -6.02
C LEU A 202 7.72 -5.05 -6.63
N LEU A 203 9.03 -4.98 -6.44
CA LEU A 203 9.97 -6.04 -6.80
C LEU A 203 10.24 -6.89 -5.57
N GLU A 204 9.74 -8.13 -5.57
CA GLU A 204 9.85 -9.03 -4.42
C GLU A 204 10.82 -10.19 -4.67
N LYS A 205 11.49 -10.66 -3.61
CA LYS A 205 12.24 -11.92 -3.62
C LYS A 205 11.91 -12.72 -2.37
N ALA A 206 11.37 -13.92 -2.57
CA ALA A 206 11.06 -14.87 -1.50
C ALA A 206 10.16 -14.25 -0.39
N MET A 207 9.31 -13.29 -0.77
CA MET A 207 8.42 -12.63 0.17
C MET A 207 7.17 -13.47 0.41
N ALA A 208 6.76 -13.61 1.67
CA ALA A 208 5.51 -14.30 2.00
C ALA A 208 4.31 -13.55 1.37
N PRO A 209 3.28 -14.25 0.86
CA PRO A 209 2.13 -13.61 0.22
C PRO A 209 1.39 -12.56 1.08
N SER A 210 1.37 -12.74 2.40
CA SER A 210 0.82 -11.75 3.34
C SER A 210 1.67 -10.47 3.40
N ARG A 211 2.99 -10.58 3.26
CA ARG A 211 3.92 -9.45 3.25
C ARG A 211 3.85 -8.67 1.94
N ILE A 212 3.70 -9.36 0.81
CA ILE A 212 3.45 -8.74 -0.49
C ILE A 212 2.19 -7.88 -0.42
N GLY A 213 1.09 -8.47 0.06
CA GLY A 213 -0.17 -7.75 0.20
C GLY A 213 -0.13 -6.62 1.22
N TYR A 214 0.62 -6.78 2.32
CA TYR A 214 0.90 -5.70 3.27
C TYR A 214 1.52 -4.49 2.57
N PHE A 215 2.66 -4.66 1.90
CA PHE A 215 3.35 -3.54 1.26
C PHE A 215 2.54 -2.91 0.11
N ALA A 216 1.87 -3.73 -0.69
CA ALA A 216 1.00 -3.22 -1.75
C ALA A 216 -0.15 -2.37 -1.18
N LYS A 217 -0.81 -2.86 -0.12
CA LYS A 217 -1.90 -2.13 0.53
C LYS A 217 -1.40 -0.87 1.24
N THR A 218 -0.26 -0.92 1.91
CA THR A 218 0.36 0.28 2.52
C THR A 218 0.65 1.35 1.48
N ALA A 219 1.20 0.97 0.32
CA ALA A 219 1.47 1.90 -0.78
C ALA A 219 0.18 2.57 -1.28
N ILE A 220 -0.88 1.77 -1.47
CA ILE A 220 -2.21 2.24 -1.87
C ILE A 220 -2.82 3.18 -0.82
N ASP A 221 -2.69 2.86 0.47
CA ASP A 221 -3.21 3.68 1.54
C ASP A 221 -2.49 5.02 1.61
N VAL A 222 -1.16 5.04 1.45
CA VAL A 222 -0.40 6.30 1.36
C VAL A 222 -0.93 7.16 0.21
N GLU A 223 -1.16 6.58 -0.97
CA GLU A 223 -1.73 7.30 -2.12
C GLU A 223 -3.14 7.84 -1.84
N THR A 224 -4.00 7.01 -1.25
CA THR A 224 -5.40 7.37 -1.01
C THR A 224 -5.48 8.49 0.02
N TYR A 225 -4.78 8.35 1.16
CA TYR A 225 -4.85 9.30 2.26
C TYR A 225 -4.06 10.58 2.01
N ARG A 226 -2.92 10.55 1.29
CA ARG A 226 -2.23 11.79 0.93
C ARG A 226 -3.12 12.67 0.04
N THR A 227 -3.84 12.04 -0.89
CA THR A 227 -4.74 12.76 -1.80
C THR A 227 -5.96 13.25 -1.06
N LEU A 228 -6.58 12.41 -0.23
CA LEU A 228 -7.71 12.81 0.61
C LEU A 228 -7.38 13.98 1.53
N ALA A 229 -6.20 13.98 2.17
CA ALA A 229 -5.76 15.07 3.03
C ALA A 229 -5.60 16.40 2.27
N LEU A 230 -5.14 16.36 1.02
CA LEU A 230 -4.93 17.54 0.19
C LEU A 230 -6.20 18.05 -0.49
N LEU A 231 -7.22 17.21 -0.70
CA LEU A 231 -8.52 17.66 -1.25
C LEU A 231 -9.21 18.71 -0.36
N GLY A 232 -8.97 18.68 0.96
CA GLY A 232 -9.50 19.68 1.88
C GLY A 232 -8.72 21.00 1.91
N LEU A 233 -7.51 21.05 1.34
CA LEU A 233 -6.61 22.21 1.44
C LEU A 233 -7.21 23.49 0.85
N PRO A 234 -7.85 23.50 -0.34
CA PRO A 234 -8.44 24.72 -0.88
C PRO A 234 -9.53 25.30 0.03
N LEU A 235 -10.36 24.44 0.62
CA LEU A 235 -11.39 24.86 1.56
C LEU A 235 -10.77 25.46 2.83
N ALA A 236 -9.76 24.79 3.41
CA ALA A 236 -9.04 25.28 4.58
C ALA A 236 -8.41 26.66 4.33
N GLN A 237 -7.76 26.85 3.17
CA GLN A 237 -7.18 28.13 2.77
C GLN A 237 -8.25 29.23 2.63
N SER A 238 -9.40 28.92 2.01
CA SER A 238 -10.49 29.88 1.85
C SER A 238 -11.11 30.34 3.17
N LEU A 239 -11.20 29.43 4.15
CA LEU A 239 -11.75 29.73 5.47
C LEU A 239 -10.74 30.46 6.36
N SER A 240 -9.44 30.12 6.27
CA SER A 240 -8.40 30.82 7.02
C SER A 240 -8.38 32.31 6.70
N ALA A 241 -8.58 32.69 5.44
CA ALA A 241 -8.67 34.10 5.04
C ALA A 241 -9.91 34.84 5.61
N ARG A 242 -10.93 34.09 6.06
CA ARG A 242 -12.17 34.64 6.65
C ARG A 242 -12.14 34.66 8.18
N LEU A 243 -11.22 33.92 8.79
CA LEU A 243 -11.06 33.79 10.25
C LEU A 243 -9.89 34.61 10.79
N ALA A 244 -9.02 35.13 9.90
CA ALA A 244 -7.98 36.10 10.20
C ALA A 244 -8.55 37.53 10.22
#